data_AF-A0A956XN36-F1
#
_entry.id   AF-A0A956XN36-F1
#
_cell.length_a   1.000
_cell.length_b   1.000
_cell.length_c   1.000
_cell.angle_alpha   90.00
_cell.angle_beta   90.00
_cell.angle_gamma   90.00
#
_symmetry.space_group_name_H-M   'P 1'
#
loop_
_entity.id
_entity.type
_entity.pdbx_description
1 polymer ?
#
loop_
_entity_poly.entity_id
_entity_poly.type
_entity_poly.pdbx_seq_one_letter_code
_entity_poly.pdbx_strand_id
1 'polypeptide(L)' 'MNYTHDDYQKAVDIIRQKTTQQPTIGLVLGSGLGSLADTLANATAIPYSEIPGWPTSTVHGHAG' A
#
# COMPACT_ATOMS: atom_id res chain seq x y z
N MET A 1 -18.17 -5.87 -0.34
CA MET A 1 -17.47 -6.14 -1.61
C MET A 1 -16.91 -7.53 -1.52
N ASN A 2 -17.09 -8.36 -2.55
CA ASN A 2 -16.46 -9.67 -2.64
C ASN A 2 -15.30 -9.56 -3.63
N TYR A 3 -14.08 -9.71 -3.14
CA TYR A 3 -12.89 -9.76 -3.98
C TYR A 3 -12.62 -11.21 -4.40
N THR A 4 -12.17 -11.40 -5.63
CA THR A 4 -11.73 -12.69 -6.15
C THR A 4 -10.22 -12.81 -6.05
N HIS A 5 -9.69 -14.03 -6.24
CA HIS A 5 -8.25 -14.25 -6.35
C HIS A 5 -7.61 -13.37 -7.44
N ASP A 6 -8.29 -13.22 -8.58
CA ASP A 6 -7.81 -12.41 -9.71
C ASP A 6 -7.67 -10.92 -9.32
N ASP A 7 -8.58 -10.40 -8.49
CA ASP A 7 -8.50 -9.03 -8.01
C ASP A 7 -7.27 -8.82 -7.12
N TYR A 8 -6.96 -9.78 -6.24
CA TYR A 8 -5.75 -9.73 -5.42
C TYR A 8 -4.47 -9.84 -6.27
N GLN A 9 -4.48 -10.69 -7.31
CA GLN A 9 -3.32 -10.86 -8.18
C GLN A 9 -2.97 -9.57 -8.93
N LYS A 10 -3.96 -8.82 -9.42
CA LYS A 10 -3.75 -7.51 -10.07
C LYS A 10 -3.05 -6.51 -9.16
N ALA A 11 -3.43 -6.45 -7.89
CA ALA A 11 -2.78 -5.57 -6.91
C ALA A 11 -1.32 -5.99 -6.67
N VAL A 12 -1.06 -7.29 -6.52
CA VAL A 12 0.29 -7.85 -6.35
C VAL A 12 1.18 -7.53 -7.55
N ASP A 13 0.66 -7.67 -8.77
CA ASP A 13 1.42 -7.45 -9.99
C ASP A 13 1.89 -6.00 -10.12
N ILE A 14 1.01 -5.03 -9.84
CA ILE A 14 1.39 -3.61 -9.85
C ILE A 14 2.44 -3.29 -8.78
N ILE A 15 2.29 -3.81 -7.56
CA ILE A 15 3.25 -3.58 -6.48
C ILE A 15 4.64 -4.14 -6.87
N ARG A 16 4.69 -5.36 -7.42
CA ARG A 16 5.95 -6.01 -7.84
C ARG A 16 6.62 -5.33 -9.04
N GLN A 17 5.88 -4.60 -9.87
CA GLN A 17 6.47 -3.79 -10.95
C GLN A 17 7.17 -2.53 -10.41
N LYS A 18 6.78 -2.05 -9.23
CA LYS A 18 7.28 -0.79 -8.64
C LYS A 18 8.46 -1.01 -7.70
N THR A 19 8.65 -2.23 -7.18
CA THR A 19 9.74 -2.54 -6.25
C THR A 19 10.25 -3.97 -6.42
N THR A 20 11.54 -4.18 -6.19
CA THR A 20 12.16 -5.50 -6.10
C THR A 20 12.24 -6.01 -4.66
N GLN A 21 11.77 -5.22 -3.69
CA GLN A 21 11.79 -5.62 -2.27
C GLN A 21 10.83 -6.78 -2.01
N GLN A 22 11.25 -7.70 -1.15
CA GLN A 22 10.49 -8.89 -0.74
C GLN A 22 10.35 -8.90 0.80
N PRO A 23 9.55 -7.99 1.37
CA PRO A 23 9.42 -7.89 2.82
C PRO A 23 8.74 -9.15 3.39
N THR A 24 9.20 -9.57 4.57
CA THR A 24 8.60 -10.71 5.31
C THR A 24 7.63 -10.25 6.38
N ILE A 25 7.53 -8.94 6.61
CA ILE A 25 6.71 -8.30 7.63
C ILE A 25 5.84 -7.24 6.96
N GLY A 26 4.54 -7.25 7.27
CA GLY A 26 3.62 -6.16 6.94
C GLY A 26 3.32 -5.33 8.18
N LEU A 27 3.26 -4.01 8.03
CA LEU A 27 2.92 -3.06 9.09
C LEU A 27 1.82 -2.12 8.59
N VAL A 28 0.74 -1.99 9.36
CA VAL A 28 -0.35 -1.05 9.09
C VAL A 28 -0.27 0.09 10.11
N LEU A 29 -0.16 1.33 9.62
CA LEU A 29 -0.04 2.52 10.47
C LEU A 29 -1.42 3.13 10.71
N GLY A 30 -1.84 3.15 11.97
CA GLY A 30 -3.07 3.82 12.39
C GLY A 30 -2.93 5.35 12.46
N SER A 31 -4.01 6.01 12.88
CA SER A 31 -4.07 7.46 13.04
C SER A 31 -2.89 8.00 13.88
N GLY A 32 -2.20 9.02 13.37
CA GLY A 32 -1.07 9.67 14.05
C GLY A 32 0.28 8.96 13.92
N LEU A 33 0.34 7.79 13.28
CA LEU A 33 1.58 7.01 13.12
C LEU A 33 2.23 7.15 11.74
N GLY A 34 1.62 7.91 10.82
CA GLY A 34 2.08 8.03 9.42
C GLY A 34 3.52 8.53 9.27
N SER A 35 3.98 9.39 10.19
CA SER A 35 5.35 9.92 10.18
C SER A 35 6.43 8.86 10.34
N LEU A 36 6.09 7.65 10.82
CA LEU A 36 7.02 6.53 10.84
C LEU A 36 7.42 6.11 9.42
N ALA A 37 6.49 6.12 8.46
CA ALA A 37 6.77 5.78 7.06
C ALA A 37 7.78 6.76 6.43
N ASP A 38 7.72 8.04 6.81
CA ASP A 38 8.63 9.09 6.31
C ASP A 38 10.09 8.87 6.74
N THR A 39 10.32 8.05 7.77
CA THR A 39 11.68 7.72 8.26
C THR A 39 12.35 6.58 7.49
N LEU A 40 11.62 5.88 6.62
CA LEU A 40 12.14 4.73 5.88
C LEU A 40 13.13 5.16 4.80
N ALA A 41 14.37 4.69 4.88
CA ALA A 41 15.37 4.90 3.85
C ALA A 41 15.14 3.97 2.64
N ASN A 42 15.37 4.48 1.42
CA ASN A 42 15.21 3.74 0.17
C ASN A 42 13.82 3.11 -0.02
N ALA A 43 12.77 3.78 0.47
CA ALA A 43 11.41 3.31 0.35
C ALA A 43 10.87 3.51 -1.08
N THR A 44 10.05 2.55 -1.54
CA THR A 44 9.18 2.74 -2.70
C THR A 44 7.81 3.18 -2.21
N ALA A 45 7.44 4.44 -2.44
CA ALA A 45 6.08 4.91 -2.18
C ALA A 45 5.16 4.53 -3.35
N ILE A 46 4.05 3.84 -3.05
CA ILE A 46 3.05 3.43 -4.04
C ILE A 46 1.71 4.00 -3.60
N PRO A 47 1.19 5.06 -4.26
CA PRO A 47 -0.12 5.61 -3.94
C PRO A 47 -1.22 4.57 -4.10
N TYR A 48 -2.19 4.51 -3.19
CA TYR A 48 -3.31 3.56 -3.30
C TYR A 48 -4.10 3.70 -4.60
N SER A 49 -4.18 4.90 -5.17
CA SER A 49 -4.83 5.15 -6.47
C SER A 49 -4.17 4.43 -7.64
N GLU A 50 -2.90 4.01 -7.50
CA GLU A 50 -2.20 3.22 -8.52
C GLU A 50 -2.48 1.72 -8.38
N ILE A 51 -3.09 1.27 -7.27
CA ILE A 51 -3.32 -0.15 -6.99
C ILE A 51 -4.76 -0.52 -7.38
N PRO A 52 -4.98 -1.38 -8.40
CA PRO A 52 -6.31 -1.76 -8.84
C PRO A 52 -7.14 -2.41 -7.73
N GLY A 53 -8.38 -1.97 -7.57
CA GLY A 53 -9.32 -2.52 -6.57
C GLY A 53 -9.03 -2.08 -5.13
N TRP A 54 -8.01 -1.25 -4.89
CA TRP A 54 -7.72 -0.75 -3.55
C TRP A 54 -8.71 0.37 -3.16
N PRO A 55 -9.17 0.40 -1.90
CA PRO A 55 -10.06 1.46 -1.45
C PRO A 55 -9.31 2.80 -1.34
N THR A 56 -9.97 3.88 -1.74
CA THR A 56 -9.47 5.24 -1.50
C THR A 56 -9.59 5.58 -0.02
N SER A 57 -8.50 6.03 0.61
CA SER A 57 -8.56 6.60 1.95
C SER A 57 -9.38 7.89 1.92
N THR A 58 -10.48 7.94 2.67
CA THR A 58 -11.37 9.11 2.77
C THR A 58 -11.23 9.83 4.12
N VAL A 59 -10.36 9.34 5.02
CA VAL A 59 -10.18 9.86 6.37
C VAL A 59 -9.05 10.88 6.42
N HIS A 60 -9.33 12.07 6.95
CA HIS A 60 -8.33 13.11 7.13
C HIS A 60 -7.18 12.60 8.04
N GLY A 61 -5.94 12.71 7.56
CA GLY A 61 -4.74 12.28 8.30
C GLY A 61 -4.26 10.86 7.99
N HIS A 62 -4.99 10.12 7.14
CA HIS A 62 -4.52 8.89 6.51
C HIS A 62 -4.06 9.23 5.10
N ALA A 63 -2.74 9.22 4.87
CA ALA A 63 -2.14 9.65 3.61
C ALA A 63 -2.57 8.82 2.39
N GLY A 64 -3.12 7.62 2.63
CA GLY A 64 -3.24 6.57 1.62
C GLY A 64 -2.06 5.64 1.81
#